data_AF-A0AA37PQW5-F1
#
_entry.id   AF-A0AA37PQW5-F1
#
_cell.length_a   1.000
_cell.length_b   1.000
_cell.length_c   1.000
_cell.angle_alpha   90.00
_cell.angle_beta   90.00
_cell.angle_gamma   90.00
#
_symmetry.space_group_name_H-M   'P 1'
#
loop_
_entity.id
_entity.type
_entity.pdbx_description
1 polymer ?
#
loop_
_entity_poly.entity_id
_entity_poly.type
_entity_poly.pdbx_seq_one_letter_code
_entity_poly.pdbx_strand_id
1 'polypeptide(L)'
;MTHIEVLRSGMLTTVQDWPGRTGFWHVGVPPSGPMDDLSFRIGNQVIGNPEGAAGLECTKAGPSLRFSTATWVCVTGAAAPVTIDGNPAPQWRSVCVPAGGVLDIGMVTGPGMRCYVLVAGGICASEYLGSAATFTLGAFGGHQGRSLRDGDELSAAGGPEVTNGERHPRSQ
;
A
#
# COMPACT_ATOMS: atom_id res chain seq x y z
N MET A 1 -7.01 -1.92 -14.66
CA MET A 1 -6.11 -2.81 -13.91
C MET A 1 -4.69 -2.37 -14.17
N THR A 2 -3.92 -2.12 -13.11
CA THR A 2 -2.52 -1.67 -13.15
C THR A 2 -1.64 -2.82 -12.67
N HIS A 3 -0.59 -3.16 -13.42
CA HIS A 3 0.46 -4.07 -12.94
C HIS A 3 1.52 -3.30 -12.16
N ILE A 4 1.98 -3.89 -11.06
CA ILE A 4 2.97 -3.31 -10.18
C ILE A 4 4.10 -4.32 -10.01
N GLU A 5 5.28 -3.99 -10.50
CA GLU A 5 6.50 -4.78 -10.33
C GLU A 5 7.26 -4.31 -9.08
N VAL A 6 7.64 -5.25 -8.22
CA VAL A 6 8.45 -4.98 -7.03
C VAL A 6 9.93 -5.00 -7.43
N LEU A 7 10.50 -3.83 -7.70
CA LEU A 7 11.94 -3.71 -7.99
C LEU A 7 12.80 -3.95 -6.74
N ARG A 8 12.29 -3.50 -5.58
CA ARG A 8 12.90 -3.69 -4.27
C ARG A 8 11.79 -3.86 -3.24
N SER A 9 11.79 -4.94 -2.47
CA SER A 9 10.72 -5.24 -1.51
C SER A 9 10.81 -4.42 -0.22
N GLY A 10 11.98 -3.87 0.10
CA GLY A 10 12.26 -3.32 1.43
C GLY A 10 12.49 -4.43 2.46
N MET A 11 12.55 -4.07 3.74
CA MET A 11 12.90 -5.03 4.82
C MET A 11 11.77 -6.01 5.14
N LEU A 12 10.55 -5.50 5.27
CA LEU A 12 9.35 -6.29 5.50
C LEU A 12 8.14 -5.51 4.98
N THR A 13 7.69 -5.90 3.79
CA THR A 13 6.52 -5.32 3.14
C THR A 13 5.47 -6.38 2.92
N THR A 14 4.24 -6.13 3.34
CA THR A 14 3.11 -7.07 3.25
C THR A 14 1.86 -6.39 2.75
N VAL A 15 0.98 -7.14 2.10
CA VAL A 15 -0.37 -6.65 1.77
C VAL A 15 -1.22 -6.69 3.02
N GLN A 16 -1.87 -5.57 3.34
CA GLN A 16 -2.78 -5.44 4.47
C GLN A 16 -4.10 -4.79 4.01
N ASP A 17 -5.18 -5.12 4.70
CA ASP A 17 -6.49 -4.49 4.56
C ASP A 17 -7.09 -4.22 5.94
N TRP A 18 -8.13 -3.39 5.98
CA TRP A 18 -8.83 -3.01 7.20
C TRP A 18 -10.32 -3.35 7.06
N PRO A 19 -11.00 -3.91 8.09
CA PRO A 19 -10.54 -4.15 9.47
C PRO A 19 -9.72 -5.43 9.65
N GLY A 20 -9.23 -6.03 8.56
CA GLY A 20 -8.57 -7.32 8.59
C GLY A 20 -9.55 -8.46 8.83
N ARG A 21 -9.00 -9.60 9.25
CA ARG A 21 -9.69 -10.88 9.43
C ARG A 21 -10.39 -11.01 10.78
N THR A 22 -11.51 -10.33 10.94
CA THR A 22 -12.25 -10.34 12.21
C THR A 22 -13.14 -11.58 12.40
N GLY A 23 -13.54 -11.88 13.63
CA GLY A 23 -14.48 -12.97 13.96
C GLY A 23 -13.84 -14.33 14.31
N PHE A 24 -12.57 -14.55 13.99
CA PHE A 24 -11.90 -15.86 14.19
C PHE A 24 -10.97 -15.94 15.41
N TRP A 25 -11.03 -14.94 16.31
CA TRP A 25 -10.17 -14.91 17.49
C TRP A 25 -10.39 -16.12 18.43
N HIS A 26 -11.63 -16.61 18.50
CA HIS A 26 -12.01 -17.77 19.29
C HIS A 26 -11.35 -19.09 18.84
N VAL A 27 -10.85 -19.15 17.59
CA VAL A 27 -10.06 -20.27 17.06
C VAL A 27 -8.58 -19.92 16.88
N GLY A 28 -8.11 -18.82 17.50
CA GLY A 28 -6.71 -18.42 17.50
C GLY A 28 -6.21 -17.75 16.22
N VAL A 29 -7.11 -17.31 15.34
CA VAL A 29 -6.74 -16.59 14.12
C VAL A 29 -6.80 -15.08 14.37
N PRO A 30 -5.68 -14.34 14.19
CA PRO A 30 -5.68 -12.91 14.40
C PRO A 30 -6.30 -12.12 13.22
N PRO A 31 -6.75 -10.87 13.46
CA PRO A 31 -7.23 -10.02 12.38
C PRO A 31 -6.12 -9.63 11.41
N SER A 32 -4.87 -9.64 11.86
CA SER A 32 -3.77 -9.01 11.12
C SER A 32 -4.15 -7.56 10.80
N GLY A 33 -4.07 -7.16 9.53
CA GLY A 33 -4.38 -5.80 9.10
C GLY A 33 -3.21 -4.84 9.35
N PRO A 34 -3.39 -3.57 8.99
CA PRO A 34 -2.39 -2.54 9.23
C PRO A 34 -2.18 -2.33 10.72
N MET A 35 -0.92 -2.22 11.15
CA MET A 35 -0.54 -2.00 12.54
C MET A 35 -0.97 -0.61 13.05
N ASP A 36 -0.97 0.38 12.17
CA ASP A 36 -1.52 1.72 12.37
C ASP A 36 -2.63 1.89 11.33
N ASP A 37 -3.84 1.52 11.75
CA ASP A 37 -5.02 1.51 10.92
C ASP A 37 -5.47 2.92 10.53
N LEU A 38 -5.25 3.91 11.39
CA LEU A 38 -5.60 5.31 11.12
C LEU A 38 -4.82 5.84 9.92
N SER A 39 -3.48 5.70 9.91
CA SER A 39 -2.66 6.15 8.78
C SER A 39 -3.01 5.43 7.49
N PHE A 40 -3.32 4.13 7.57
CA PHE A 40 -3.73 3.33 6.42
C PHE A 40 -5.07 3.82 5.83
N ARG A 41 -6.08 4.00 6.68
CA ARG A 41 -7.44 4.43 6.28
C ARG A 41 -7.43 5.86 5.73
N ILE A 42 -6.74 6.79 6.38
CA ILE A 42 -6.60 8.16 5.89
C ILE A 42 -5.95 8.16 4.50
N GLY A 43 -4.89 7.38 4.30
CA GLY A 43 -4.22 7.27 3.00
C GLY A 43 -5.16 6.79 1.90
N ASN A 44 -5.99 5.78 2.18
CA ASN A 44 -7.01 5.30 1.24
C ASN A 44 -8.04 6.39 0.92
N GLN A 45 -8.53 7.12 1.92
CA GLN A 45 -9.48 8.21 1.72
C GLN A 45 -8.89 9.36 0.88
N VAL A 46 -7.62 9.72 1.08
CA VAL A 46 -6.93 10.78 0.33
C VAL A 46 -6.94 10.53 -1.18
N ILE A 47 -6.82 9.27 -1.60
CA ILE A 47 -6.88 8.88 -3.03
C ILE A 47 -8.28 8.48 -3.50
N GLY A 48 -9.28 8.54 -2.62
CA GLY A 48 -10.68 8.24 -2.92
C GLY A 48 -11.04 6.76 -2.92
N ASN A 49 -10.21 5.90 -2.32
CA ASN A 49 -10.54 4.50 -2.09
C ASN A 49 -11.51 4.35 -0.90
N PRO A 50 -12.27 3.24 -0.83
CA PRO A 50 -12.83 2.79 0.43
C PRO A 50 -11.74 2.61 1.49
N GLU A 51 -12.04 2.91 2.75
CA GLU A 51 -11.06 2.86 3.86
C GLU A 51 -10.37 1.50 4.01
N GLY A 52 -11.10 0.42 3.70
CA GLY A 52 -10.62 -0.96 3.77
C GLY A 52 -9.95 -1.49 2.51
N ALA A 53 -9.74 -0.66 1.47
CA ALA A 53 -9.06 -1.11 0.26
C ALA A 53 -7.64 -1.58 0.59
N ALA A 54 -7.25 -2.74 0.06
CA ALA A 54 -5.95 -3.32 0.37
C ALA A 54 -4.79 -2.45 -0.14
N GLY A 55 -3.74 -2.37 0.66
CA GLY A 55 -2.54 -1.58 0.41
C GLY A 55 -1.32 -2.29 0.99
N LEU A 56 -0.16 -1.64 0.92
CA LEU A 56 1.08 -2.20 1.47
C LEU A 56 1.39 -1.57 2.83
N GLU A 57 1.68 -2.42 3.81
CA GLU A 57 2.38 -2.03 5.04
C GLU A 57 3.88 -2.30 4.86
N CYS A 58 4.70 -1.28 5.10
CA CYS A 58 6.14 -1.34 4.89
C CYS A 58 6.89 -1.00 6.20
N THR A 59 7.71 -1.92 6.69
CA THR A 59 8.44 -1.76 7.96
C THR A 59 9.88 -1.29 7.72
N LYS A 60 10.24 -0.17 8.37
CA LYS A 60 11.56 0.46 8.43
C LYS A 60 12.15 0.98 7.12
N ALA A 61 12.14 0.19 6.05
CA ALA A 61 12.53 0.60 4.70
C ALA A 61 11.45 0.15 3.71
N GLY A 62 10.90 1.10 2.96
CA GLY A 62 9.81 0.85 2.02
C GLY A 62 10.27 0.23 0.70
N PRO A 63 9.33 -0.17 -0.17
CA PRO A 63 9.65 -0.77 -1.46
C PRO A 63 10.02 0.27 -2.54
N SER A 64 10.55 -0.24 -3.65
CA SER A 64 10.61 0.43 -4.94
C SER A 64 9.69 -0.31 -5.91
N LEU A 65 8.73 0.40 -6.51
CA LEU A 65 7.61 -0.17 -7.26
C LEU A 65 7.49 0.49 -8.62
N ARG A 66 7.47 -0.31 -9.70
CA ARG A 66 7.20 0.18 -11.05
C ARG A 66 5.76 -0.06 -11.43
N PHE A 67 5.10 0.96 -11.99
CA PHE A 67 3.69 0.89 -12.39
C PHE A 67 3.56 0.81 -13.90
N SER A 68 2.80 -0.15 -14.42
CA SER A 68 2.60 -0.30 -15.87
C SER A 68 1.74 0.81 -16.49
N THR A 69 0.89 1.45 -15.69
CA THR A 69 -0.04 2.51 -16.11
C THR A 69 0.00 3.67 -15.14
N ALA A 70 -0.27 4.88 -15.63
CA ALA A 70 -0.33 6.07 -14.78
C ALA A 70 -1.36 5.87 -13.66
N THR A 71 -0.95 6.05 -12.41
CA THR A 71 -1.76 5.67 -11.24
C THR A 71 -1.54 6.66 -10.09
N TRP A 72 -2.63 7.01 -9.41
CA TRP A 72 -2.56 7.77 -8.17
C TRP A 72 -2.14 6.88 -7.00
N VAL A 73 -1.19 7.38 -6.21
CA VAL A 73 -0.70 6.73 -4.99
C VAL A 73 -0.73 7.70 -3.83
N CYS A 74 -0.78 7.18 -2.60
CA CYS A 74 -0.52 7.95 -1.40
C CYS A 74 0.41 7.15 -0.49
N VAL A 75 1.40 7.85 0.07
CA VAL A 75 2.29 7.28 1.09
C VAL A 75 2.00 7.96 2.43
N THR A 76 1.66 7.19 3.46
CA THR A 76 1.33 7.69 4.82
C THR A 76 2.18 7.01 5.89
N GLY A 77 1.93 7.35 7.17
CA GLY A 77 2.63 6.80 8.33
C GLY A 77 3.93 7.53 8.63
N ALA A 78 4.95 6.78 9.07
CA ALA A 78 6.24 7.31 9.50
C ALA A 78 6.96 8.09 8.37
N ALA A 79 7.70 9.12 8.76
CA ALA A 79 8.41 9.98 7.82
C ALA A 79 9.52 9.20 7.11
N ALA A 80 9.46 9.16 5.78
CA ALA A 80 10.45 8.52 4.92
C ALA A 80 10.62 9.34 3.63
N PRO A 81 11.83 9.36 3.03
CA PRO A 81 12.00 9.90 1.67
C PRO A 81 11.11 9.13 0.70
N VAL A 82 10.29 9.84 -0.07
CA VAL A 82 9.47 9.30 -1.15
C VAL A 82 9.86 10.00 -2.44
N THR A 83 10.08 9.24 -3.50
CA THR A 83 10.39 9.78 -4.81
C THR A 83 9.56 9.13 -5.91
N ILE A 84 9.34 9.89 -6.98
CA ILE A 84 8.77 9.41 -8.24
C ILE A 84 9.80 9.69 -9.33
N ASP A 85 10.31 8.63 -9.95
CA ASP A 85 11.41 8.70 -10.93
C ASP A 85 12.61 9.52 -10.42
N GLY A 86 12.93 9.35 -9.13
CA GLY A 86 14.02 10.04 -8.43
C GLY A 86 13.70 11.46 -7.97
N ASN A 87 12.57 12.05 -8.36
CA ASN A 87 12.15 13.37 -7.91
C ASN A 87 11.39 13.28 -6.58
N PRO A 88 11.68 14.13 -5.58
CA PRO A 88 10.97 14.12 -4.30
C PRO A 88 9.45 14.27 -4.45
N ALA A 89 8.70 13.45 -3.74
CA ALA A 89 7.24 13.46 -3.70
C ALA A 89 6.74 13.58 -2.25
N PRO A 90 5.61 14.28 -2.01
CA PRO A 90 5.09 14.46 -0.66
C PRO A 90 4.40 13.19 -0.14
N GLN A 91 4.61 12.87 1.14
CA GLN A 91 3.73 11.97 1.89
C GLN A 91 2.38 12.65 2.19
N TRP A 92 1.37 11.87 2.56
CA TRP A 92 0.03 12.32 2.96
C TRP A 92 -0.74 13.11 1.90
N ARG A 93 -0.35 12.97 0.63
CA ARG A 93 -1.04 13.56 -0.52
C ARG A 93 -1.23 12.51 -1.60
N SER A 94 -2.21 12.74 -2.48
CA SER A 94 -2.35 11.99 -3.72
C SER A 94 -1.27 12.44 -4.70
N VAL A 95 -0.43 11.53 -5.14
CA VAL A 95 0.65 11.78 -6.09
C VAL A 95 0.48 10.88 -7.30
N CYS A 96 0.71 11.39 -8.49
CA CYS A 96 0.60 10.60 -9.71
C CYS A 96 1.96 9.97 -10.04
N VAL A 97 1.98 8.63 -10.18
CA VAL A 97 3.10 7.92 -10.80
C VAL A 97 2.77 7.75 -12.28
N PRO A 98 3.62 8.21 -13.21
CA PRO A 98 3.38 8.05 -14.65
C PRO A 98 3.47 6.58 -15.07
N ALA A 99 2.98 6.26 -16.28
CA ALA A 99 3.11 4.91 -16.83
C ALA A 99 4.60 4.55 -17.03
N GLY A 100 5.01 3.38 -16.55
CA GLY A 100 6.41 2.96 -16.50
C GLY A 100 7.22 3.59 -15.36
N GLY A 101 6.65 4.56 -14.64
CA GLY A 101 7.28 5.30 -13.56
C GLY A 101 7.53 4.46 -12.32
N VAL A 102 8.48 4.91 -11.51
CA VAL A 102 8.93 4.22 -10.30
C VAL A 102 8.63 5.07 -9.07
N LEU A 103 7.84 4.52 -8.15
CA LEU A 103 7.70 5.01 -6.78
C LEU A 103 8.79 4.36 -5.93
N ASP A 104 9.66 5.14 -5.31
CA ASP A 104 10.67 4.63 -4.37
C ASP A 104 10.48 5.23 -2.98
N ILE A 105 10.47 4.35 -1.98
CA ILE A 105 10.36 4.71 -0.57
C ILE A 105 11.63 4.29 0.15
N GLY A 106 12.31 5.28 0.72
CA GLY A 106 13.55 5.10 1.46
C GLY A 106 13.37 4.49 2.84
N MET A 107 14.42 4.62 3.64
CA MET A 107 14.39 4.25 5.06
C MET A 107 13.71 5.33 5.88
N VAL A 108 12.92 4.93 6.88
CA VAL A 108 12.32 5.84 7.87
C VAL A 108 13.43 6.57 8.63
N THR A 109 13.44 7.90 8.55
CA THR A 109 14.48 8.78 9.09
C THR A 109 14.11 9.43 10.42
N GLY A 110 12.83 9.43 10.78
CA GLY A 110 12.29 10.07 11.98
C GLY A 110 11.67 9.08 12.98
N PRO A 111 10.85 9.57 13.92
CA PRO A 111 10.08 8.70 14.81
C PRO A 111 9.10 7.83 14.01
N GLY A 112 8.77 6.67 14.57
CA GLY A 112 7.91 5.68 13.94
C GLY A 112 8.69 4.57 13.23
N MET A 113 7.95 3.66 12.60
CA MET A 113 8.52 2.44 12.01
C MET A 113 7.84 1.98 10.73
N ARG A 114 6.54 2.26 10.55
CA ARG A 114 5.76 1.79 9.41
C ARG A 114 5.30 2.94 8.55
N CYS A 115 5.40 2.75 7.24
CA CYS A 115 4.74 3.58 6.26
C CYS A 115 3.81 2.71 5.42
N TYR A 116 2.81 3.34 4.81
CA TYR A 116 1.80 2.65 4.02
C TYR A 116 1.81 3.16 2.60
N VAL A 117 1.67 2.26 1.63
CA VAL A 117 1.52 2.59 0.21
C VAL A 117 0.13 2.20 -0.23
N LEU A 118 -0.66 3.22 -0.55
CA LEU A 118 -2.02 3.07 -1.00
C LEU A 118 -2.06 3.40 -2.49
N VAL A 119 -2.71 2.53 -3.26
CA VAL A 119 -2.79 2.63 -4.72
C VAL A 119 -4.25 2.80 -5.10
N ALA A 120 -4.56 3.69 -6.04
CA ALA A 120 -5.93 3.93 -6.44
C ALA A 120 -6.60 2.65 -6.98
N GLY A 121 -7.81 2.38 -6.51
CA GLY A 121 -8.53 1.12 -6.74
C GLY A 121 -8.16 -0.02 -5.78
N GLY A 122 -7.09 0.12 -5.00
CA GLY A 122 -6.61 -0.90 -4.06
C GLY A 122 -5.84 -2.04 -4.76
N ILE A 123 -5.01 -2.74 -3.97
CA ILE A 123 -4.27 -3.92 -4.42
C ILE A 123 -5.23 -5.11 -4.52
N CYS A 124 -5.20 -5.79 -5.66
CA CYS A 124 -5.88 -7.06 -5.85
C CYS A 124 -5.04 -8.16 -5.20
N ALA A 125 -5.50 -8.68 -4.07
CA ALA A 125 -4.90 -9.80 -3.38
C ALA A 125 -5.94 -10.86 -3.05
N SER A 126 -5.51 -12.11 -2.92
CA SER A 126 -6.40 -13.20 -2.55
C SER A 126 -6.85 -13.04 -1.11
N GLU A 127 -8.17 -13.03 -0.91
CA GLU A 127 -8.75 -13.04 0.42
C GLU A 127 -8.69 -14.44 1.02
N TYR A 128 -8.45 -14.50 2.33
CA TYR A 128 -8.58 -15.70 3.13
C TYR A 128 -9.34 -15.39 4.40
N LEU A 129 -10.43 -16.12 4.65
CA LEU A 129 -11.37 -15.85 5.75
C LEU A 129 -11.90 -14.39 5.71
N GLY A 130 -12.23 -13.90 4.51
CA GLY A 130 -12.88 -12.59 4.29
C GLY A 130 -11.95 -11.38 4.40
N SER A 131 -10.63 -11.56 4.30
CA SER A 131 -9.66 -10.46 4.35
C SER A 131 -8.40 -10.79 3.54
N ALA A 132 -7.86 -9.77 2.88
CA ALA A 132 -6.60 -9.76 2.16
C ALA A 132 -5.38 -9.51 3.07
N ALA A 133 -5.56 -9.31 4.38
CA ALA A 133 -4.46 -9.10 5.31
C ALA A 133 -3.52 -10.32 5.38
N THR A 134 -2.23 -10.05 5.25
CA THR A 134 -1.18 -11.07 5.32
C THR A 134 -0.94 -11.47 6.77
N PHE A 135 -1.05 -12.76 7.08
CA PHE A 135 -0.60 -13.35 8.32
C PHE A 135 0.61 -14.25 8.07
N THR A 136 1.82 -13.71 8.25
CA THR A 136 3.07 -14.38 7.87
C THR A 136 3.35 -15.65 8.67
N LEU A 137 3.00 -15.68 9.98
CA LEU A 137 3.19 -16.88 10.81
C LEU A 137 2.29 -18.03 10.36
N GLY A 138 1.07 -17.73 9.91
CA GLY A 138 0.12 -18.70 9.37
C GLY A 138 0.28 -18.97 7.87
N ALA A 139 1.11 -18.19 7.18
CA ALA A 139 1.35 -18.27 5.73
C ALA A 139 0.08 -18.14 4.86
N PHE A 140 -0.83 -17.22 5.18
CA PHE A 140 -2.03 -16.96 4.37
C PHE A 140 -2.43 -15.48 4.27
N GLY A 141 -3.30 -15.19 3.30
CA GLY A 141 -3.74 -13.85 2.94
C GLY A 141 -2.70 -13.07 2.12
N GLY A 142 -3.11 -11.92 1.58
CA GLY A 142 -2.23 -11.01 0.86
C GLY A 142 -1.56 -11.63 -0.36
N HIS A 143 -0.26 -11.40 -0.50
CA HIS A 143 0.54 -11.98 -1.58
C HIS A 143 1.18 -13.30 -1.11
N GLN A 144 0.54 -14.41 -1.45
CA GLN A 144 1.02 -15.78 -1.15
C GLN A 144 1.31 -16.02 0.34
N GLY A 145 0.62 -15.32 1.26
CA GLY A 145 0.80 -15.50 2.70
C GLY A 145 2.14 -15.03 3.27
N ARG A 146 2.93 -14.26 2.50
CA ARG A 146 4.29 -13.88 2.87
C ARG A 146 4.55 -12.40 2.63
N SER A 147 5.71 -11.95 3.08
CA SER A 147 6.25 -10.66 2.65
C SER A 147 6.59 -10.67 1.17
N LEU A 148 6.53 -9.49 0.56
CA LEU A 148 6.98 -9.27 -0.80
C LEU A 148 8.49 -9.56 -0.92
N ARG A 149 8.90 -9.89 -2.13
CA ARG A 149 10.27 -10.14 -2.57
C ARG A 149 10.53 -9.36 -3.86
N ASP A 150 11.79 -9.10 -4.14
CA ASP A 150 12.21 -8.51 -5.39
C ASP A 150 11.76 -9.40 -6.56
N GLY A 151 11.18 -8.78 -7.59
CA GLY A 151 10.60 -9.45 -8.75
C GLY A 151 9.16 -9.96 -8.56
N ASP A 152 8.55 -9.79 -7.39
CA ASP A 152 7.12 -10.08 -7.24
C ASP A 152 6.28 -9.13 -8.10
N GLU A 153 5.19 -9.67 -8.64
CA GLU A 153 4.20 -8.91 -9.39
C GLU A 153 2.89 -8.82 -8.61
N LEU A 154 2.37 -7.60 -8.50
CA LEU A 154 1.06 -7.32 -7.93
C LEU A 154 0.16 -6.71 -9.00
N SER A 155 -1.15 -6.71 -8.71
CA SER A 155 -2.13 -6.00 -9.53
C SER A 155 -2.94 -5.06 -8.65
N ALA A 156 -3.38 -3.95 -9.22
CA ALA A 156 -4.36 -3.06 -8.61
C ALA A 156 -5.55 -2.87 -9.55
N ALA A 157 -6.76 -2.69 -9.01
CA ALA A 157 -7.97 -2.57 -9.82
C ALA A 157 -7.90 -1.36 -10.79
N GLY A 158 -7.15 -0.33 -10.39
CA GLY A 158 -7.06 0.95 -11.07
C GLY A 158 -8.07 1.93 -10.48
N GLY A 159 -7.66 3.19 -10.37
CA GLY A 159 -8.52 4.28 -9.94
C GLY A 159 -9.18 5.02 -11.10
N PRO A 160 -10.03 6.02 -10.81
CA PRO A 160 -10.48 6.97 -11.82
C PRO A 160 -9.30 7.57 -12.61
N GLU A 161 -9.53 7.89 -13.88
CA GLU A 161 -8.51 8.39 -14.82
C GLU A 161 -7.62 9.47 -14.22
N VAL A 162 -6.31 9.34 -14.44
CA VAL A 162 -5.34 10.37 -14.12
C VAL A 162 -5.53 11.53 -15.08
N THR A 163 -6.26 12.56 -14.67
CA THR A 163 -6.29 13.85 -15.37
C THR A 163 -5.18 14.75 -14.83
N ASN A 164 -4.65 15.65 -15.65
CA ASN A 164 -3.51 16.54 -15.34
C ASN A 164 -3.77 17.62 -14.26
N GLY A 165 -4.71 17.40 -13.34
CA GLY A 165 -4.95 18.27 -12.20
C GLY A 165 -4.51 17.59 -10.90
N GLU A 166 -3.85 18.33 -10.01
CA GLU A 166 -3.74 17.91 -8.61
C GLU A 166 -5.14 17.55 -8.10
N ARG A 167 -5.33 16.32 -7.60
CA ARG A 167 -6.53 16.01 -6.83
C ARG A 167 -6.45 16.79 -5.52
N HIS A 168 -7.06 17.97 -5.51
CA HIS A 168 -7.31 18.68 -4.27
C HIS A 168 -8.21 17.78 -3.41
N PRO A 169 -7.89 17.56 -2.11
CA PRO A 169 -8.80 16.83 -1.24
C PRO A 169 -10.16 17.53 -1.31
N ARG A 170 -11.24 16.76 -1.51
CA ARG A 170 -12.59 17.33 -1.47
C ARG A 170 -12.75 17.96 -0.09
N SER A 171 -12.74 19.29 -0.04
CA SER A 171 -13.18 20.04 1.14
C SER A 171 -14.60 19.59 1.44
N GLN A 172 -14.80 19.03 2.63
CA GLN A 172 -16.14 18.91 3.21
C GLN A 172 -16.76 20.30 3.37
#